data_AF-A0A090MWW3-F1
#
_entry.id   AF-A0A090MWW3-F1
#
_cell.length_a   1.000
_cell.length_b   1.000
_cell.length_c   1.000
_cell.angle_alpha   90.00
_cell.angle_beta   90.00
_cell.angle_gamma   90.00
#
_symmetry.space_group_name_H-M   'P 1'
#
loop_
_entity.id
_entity.type
_entity.pdbx_description
1 polymer ?
#
loop_
_entity_poly.entity_id
_entity_poly.type
_entity_poly.pdbx_seq_one_letter_code
_entity_poly.pdbx_strand_id
1 'polypeptide(L)'
;MTIYLDDIEKVIVRKIHAIYRMKKKNLIISILLNVILFSKISKLQFVKDNECFCAGHDDSVEVCPCNYDSIDDYNNRKIFPLIQNLLEKDSFKFYKVNMEKTCPFWADDRECGSKECGIENCDDEVPEILKTPLTLHIGSSCGENSNSFDPLDRSLTEIDKAYIESFEESTFSFCAMEDESEDGMHYVNLYKNPERYTGYKGNSAQKVWMTIYQENCFKPDPKFDKNFLLNPSNKGLCLEKRVFYRLISGLHSAITISIASHNYKPGPFGQGTWFRNDEMFKGRFGTKWSWEGPERLKNVYFVYLLEMKALSKLVPYLNNELFYTGNKKEDDETKLVLEKLMSEIEQSPNSFDEQGMFTGPYAPSLREEFRIHFHNISRIMDCVACDKCRLWGKLQTHGMGTALKILFMDLTSMANKIPYWLTRNDIVALFQSFGRYASSIREVEEFRKLYLYK
;
A
#
# COMPACT_ATOMS: atom_id res chain seq x y z
N MET A 1 9.66 -38.83 70.73
CA MET A 1 8.78 -38.30 69.67
C MET A 1 9.43 -37.21 68.81
N THR A 2 10.72 -36.88 69.02
CA THR A 2 11.41 -35.77 68.34
C THR A 2 12.35 -36.23 67.21
N ILE A 3 12.71 -37.51 67.16
CA ILE A 3 13.65 -38.05 66.14
C ILE A 3 12.93 -38.41 64.83
N TYR A 4 11.62 -38.66 64.86
CA TYR A 4 10.83 -39.04 63.66
C TYR A 4 10.35 -37.86 62.82
N LEU A 5 10.35 -36.63 63.35
CA LEU A 5 9.89 -35.43 62.63
C LEU A 5 10.99 -34.81 61.76
N ASP A 6 12.25 -34.81 62.25
CA ASP A 6 13.41 -34.26 61.52
C ASP A 6 13.72 -35.00 60.20
N ASP A 7 13.50 -36.31 60.16
CA ASP A 7 13.77 -37.10 58.94
C ASP A 7 12.68 -36.93 57.88
N ILE A 8 11.42 -36.70 58.29
CA ILE A 8 10.32 -36.41 57.36
C ILE A 8 10.51 -35.01 56.76
N GLU A 9 10.91 -34.02 57.55
CA GLU A 9 11.17 -32.66 57.09
C GLU A 9 12.32 -32.61 56.05
N LYS A 10 13.42 -33.33 56.30
CA LYS A 10 14.54 -33.45 55.34
C LYS A 10 14.14 -34.13 54.03
N VAL A 11 13.26 -35.14 54.07
CA VAL A 11 12.76 -35.83 52.86
C VAL A 11 11.81 -34.92 52.06
N ILE A 12 10.94 -34.16 52.73
CA ILE A 12 10.03 -33.22 52.07
C ILE A 12 10.80 -32.07 51.44
N VAL A 13 11.77 -31.46 52.15
CA VAL A 13 12.60 -30.38 51.61
C VAL A 13 13.41 -30.85 50.39
N ARG A 14 13.96 -32.08 50.41
CA ARG A 14 14.64 -32.67 49.26
C ARG A 14 13.71 -32.91 48.07
N LYS A 15 12.48 -33.38 48.30
CA LYS A 15 11.47 -33.55 47.24
C LYS A 15 11.00 -32.21 46.67
N ILE A 16 10.78 -31.19 47.52
CA ILE A 16 10.44 -29.83 47.08
C ILE A 16 11.58 -29.22 46.26
N HIS A 17 12.83 -29.36 46.70
CA HIS A 17 14.00 -28.92 45.92
C HIS A 17 14.14 -29.66 44.59
N ALA A 18 13.85 -30.97 44.55
CA ALA A 18 13.84 -31.75 43.32
C ALA A 18 12.72 -31.32 42.36
N ILE A 19 11.51 -31.07 42.87
CA ILE A 19 10.37 -30.55 42.10
C ILE A 19 10.66 -29.13 41.58
N TYR A 20 11.28 -28.28 42.39
CA TYR A 20 11.67 -26.93 41.99
C TYR A 20 12.81 -26.96 40.94
N ARG A 21 13.79 -27.86 41.08
CA ARG A 21 14.82 -28.12 40.05
C ARG A 21 14.22 -28.67 38.75
N MET A 22 13.23 -29.57 38.83
CA MET A 22 12.55 -30.10 37.64
C MET A 22 11.70 -29.03 36.95
N LYS A 23 10.94 -28.22 37.70
CA LYS A 23 10.19 -27.08 37.14
C LYS A 23 11.12 -26.01 36.55
N LYS A 24 12.24 -25.70 37.20
CA LYS A 24 13.26 -24.78 36.66
C LYS A 24 13.96 -25.35 35.44
N LYS A 25 14.29 -26.65 35.41
CA LYS A 25 14.80 -27.33 34.20
C LYS A 25 13.77 -27.33 33.08
N ASN A 26 12.50 -27.62 33.34
CA ASN A 26 11.45 -27.61 32.32
C ASN A 26 11.15 -26.18 31.82
N LEU A 27 11.23 -25.17 32.69
CA LEU A 27 11.13 -23.76 32.30
C LEU A 27 12.35 -23.33 31.48
N ILE A 28 13.57 -23.73 31.87
CA ILE A 28 14.78 -23.45 31.10
C ILE A 28 14.79 -24.22 29.77
N ILE A 29 14.30 -25.46 29.74
CA ILE A 29 14.13 -26.26 28.52
C ILE A 29 13.02 -25.68 27.64
N SER A 30 11.93 -25.17 28.21
CA SER A 30 10.88 -24.46 27.47
C SER A 30 11.36 -23.11 26.94
N ILE A 31 12.15 -22.37 27.73
CA ILE A 31 12.79 -21.12 27.28
C ILE A 31 13.87 -21.43 26.25
N LEU A 32 14.67 -22.48 26.41
CA LEU A 32 15.65 -22.91 25.40
C LEU A 32 14.98 -23.47 24.17
N LEU A 33 13.88 -24.22 24.28
CA LEU A 33 13.09 -24.69 23.14
C LEU A 33 12.46 -23.51 22.44
N ASN A 34 11.86 -22.55 23.16
CA ASN A 34 11.35 -21.32 22.57
C ASN A 34 12.48 -20.49 21.96
N VAL A 35 13.63 -20.33 22.61
CA VAL A 35 14.80 -19.62 22.06
C VAL A 35 15.39 -20.36 20.87
N ILE A 36 15.37 -21.69 20.84
CA ILE A 36 15.84 -22.52 19.72
C ILE A 36 14.80 -22.47 18.58
N LEU A 37 13.51 -22.54 18.87
CA LEU A 37 12.40 -22.40 17.91
C LEU A 37 12.44 -20.98 17.32
N PHE A 38 12.55 -19.95 18.15
CA PHE A 38 12.76 -18.56 17.75
C PHE A 38 14.07 -18.41 16.97
N SER A 39 15.19 -19.03 17.38
CA SER A 39 16.47 -19.00 16.64
C SER A 39 16.41 -19.70 15.28
N LYS A 40 15.54 -20.70 15.14
CA LYS A 40 15.26 -21.36 13.87
C LYS A 40 14.38 -20.45 13.00
N ILE A 41 13.30 -19.89 13.55
CA ILE A 41 12.41 -18.90 12.88
C ILE A 41 13.21 -17.65 12.45
N SER A 42 14.24 -17.26 13.20
CA SER A 42 15.15 -16.14 12.93
C SER A 42 15.95 -16.25 11.64
N LYS A 43 16.27 -17.49 11.26
CA LYS A 43 17.13 -17.78 10.09
C LYS A 43 16.31 -18.00 8.83
N LEU A 44 15.01 -18.30 8.95
CA LEU A 44 14.11 -18.76 7.90
C LEU A 44 13.84 -17.77 6.77
N GLN A 45 13.98 -16.46 6.96
CA GLN A 45 13.69 -15.45 5.94
C GLN A 45 14.66 -15.52 4.72
N PHE A 46 15.79 -16.21 4.88
CA PHE A 46 16.80 -16.44 3.84
C PHE A 46 17.42 -17.86 3.97
N VAL A 47 16.60 -18.87 4.31
CA VAL A 47 17.01 -20.27 4.18
C VAL A 47 16.73 -20.69 2.75
N LYS A 48 17.78 -21.16 2.07
CA LYS A 48 17.70 -21.89 0.81
C LYS A 48 16.58 -22.94 0.92
N ASP A 49 15.46 -22.70 0.23
CA ASP A 49 14.23 -23.53 0.09
C ASP A 49 12.91 -22.95 0.68
N ASN A 50 12.90 -21.89 1.52
CA ASN A 50 11.66 -21.29 2.06
C ASN A 50 11.69 -19.75 2.03
N GLU A 51 11.74 -19.18 0.82
CA GLU A 51 11.97 -17.75 0.65
C GLU A 51 10.73 -16.96 0.21
N CYS A 52 9.66 -17.61 -0.24
CA CYS A 52 8.49 -16.93 -0.81
C CYS A 52 7.35 -16.74 0.19
N PHE A 53 6.41 -15.87 -0.18
CA PHE A 53 5.24 -15.58 0.62
C PHE A 53 3.95 -16.01 -0.08
N CYS A 54 2.99 -16.45 0.71
CA CYS A 54 1.64 -16.82 0.29
C CYS A 54 0.60 -16.08 1.14
N ALA A 55 -0.60 -15.90 0.59
CA ALA A 55 -1.74 -15.44 1.36
C ALA A 55 -2.18 -16.54 2.35
N GLY A 56 -2.29 -16.20 3.62
CA GLY A 56 -2.86 -17.07 4.64
C GLY A 56 -4.37 -16.87 4.78
N HIS A 57 -4.99 -17.64 5.68
CA HIS A 57 -6.45 -17.70 5.83
C HIS A 57 -7.09 -16.48 6.53
N ASP A 58 -6.30 -15.68 7.28
CA ASP A 58 -6.77 -14.53 8.07
C ASP A 58 -6.09 -13.20 7.63
N ASP A 59 -5.95 -12.97 6.32
CA ASP A 59 -5.18 -11.84 5.74
C ASP A 59 -3.71 -11.78 6.23
N SER A 60 -3.21 -12.90 6.75
CA SER A 60 -1.82 -13.09 7.12
C SER A 60 -0.98 -13.29 5.86
N VAL A 61 0.27 -12.83 5.92
CA VAL A 61 1.26 -13.18 4.91
C VAL A 61 2.20 -14.18 5.54
N GLU A 62 2.18 -15.40 5.00
CA GLU A 62 2.88 -16.54 5.56
C GLU A 62 4.02 -16.99 4.65
N VAL A 63 5.06 -17.57 5.26
CA VAL A 63 6.19 -18.11 4.51
C VAL A 63 5.77 -19.43 3.89
N CYS A 64 5.99 -19.59 2.60
CA CYS A 64 5.65 -20.78 1.84
C CYS A 64 6.76 -21.17 0.85
N PRO A 65 6.75 -22.40 0.32
CA PRO A 65 7.63 -22.79 -0.77
C PRO A 65 7.41 -21.90 -2.00
N CYS A 66 8.50 -21.59 -2.72
CA CYS A 66 8.44 -20.85 -3.98
C CYS A 66 7.89 -21.74 -5.10
N ASN A 67 6.57 -21.90 -5.15
CA ASN A 67 5.84 -22.59 -6.20
C ASN A 67 4.98 -21.61 -7.01
N TYR A 68 4.23 -22.12 -7.98
CA TYR A 68 3.32 -21.34 -8.82
C TYR A 68 2.24 -20.58 -8.02
N ASP A 69 1.87 -21.08 -6.84
CA ASP A 69 0.85 -20.48 -5.98
C ASP A 69 1.44 -19.35 -5.10
N SER A 70 2.76 -19.22 -5.04
CA SER A 70 3.41 -18.16 -4.27
C SER A 70 3.21 -16.79 -4.88
N ILE A 71 3.08 -15.77 -4.03
CA ILE A 71 2.89 -14.37 -4.45
C ILE A 71 4.10 -13.92 -5.28
N ASP A 72 5.30 -14.31 -4.88
CA ASP A 72 6.54 -13.98 -5.59
C ASP A 72 6.55 -14.50 -7.04
N ASP A 73 6.30 -15.80 -7.24
CA ASP A 73 6.34 -16.40 -8.59
C ASP A 73 5.23 -15.85 -9.49
N TYR A 74 4.02 -15.77 -8.93
CA TYR A 74 2.85 -15.24 -9.62
C TYR A 74 3.05 -13.76 -10.02
N ASN A 75 3.50 -12.91 -9.10
CA ASN A 75 3.82 -11.50 -9.40
C ASN A 75 4.91 -11.41 -10.47
N ASN A 76 6.05 -12.04 -10.24
CA ASN A 76 7.25 -11.78 -11.05
C ASN A 76 7.15 -12.35 -12.48
N ARG A 77 6.33 -13.38 -12.69
CA ARG A 77 6.14 -13.99 -14.02
C ARG A 77 4.92 -13.47 -14.78
N LYS A 78 3.79 -13.26 -14.10
CA LYS A 78 2.50 -12.95 -14.75
C LYS A 78 2.16 -11.47 -14.66
N ILE A 79 2.17 -10.91 -13.45
CA ILE A 79 1.66 -9.56 -13.20
C ILE A 79 2.70 -8.49 -13.56
N PHE A 80 3.92 -8.61 -13.06
CA PHE A 80 4.98 -7.60 -13.18
C PHE A 80 5.26 -7.17 -14.62
N PRO A 81 5.42 -8.08 -15.61
CA PRO A 81 5.66 -7.67 -17.00
C PRO A 81 4.49 -6.90 -17.62
N LEU A 82 3.24 -7.26 -17.26
CA LEU A 82 2.03 -6.64 -17.79
C LEU A 82 1.83 -5.25 -17.19
N ILE A 83 1.93 -5.13 -15.85
CA ILE A 83 1.75 -3.85 -15.18
C ILE A 83 2.86 -2.87 -15.59
N GLN A 84 4.13 -3.28 -15.67
CA GLN A 84 5.19 -2.37 -16.11
C GLN A 84 4.97 -1.85 -17.54
N ASN A 85 4.55 -2.71 -18.47
CA ASN A 85 4.20 -2.28 -19.82
C ASN A 85 3.08 -1.24 -19.81
N LEU A 86 2.05 -1.45 -18.99
CA LEU A 86 0.90 -0.57 -18.88
C LEU A 86 1.26 0.81 -18.31
N LEU A 87 2.12 0.86 -17.30
CA LEU A 87 2.52 2.10 -16.61
C LEU A 87 3.40 3.02 -17.46
N GLU A 88 3.98 2.51 -18.55
CA GLU A 88 4.74 3.30 -19.53
C GLU A 88 3.84 3.97 -20.59
N LYS A 89 2.58 3.53 -20.73
CA LYS A 89 1.62 4.07 -21.72
C LYS A 89 1.11 5.46 -21.33
N ASP A 90 0.69 6.24 -22.32
CA ASP A 90 0.22 7.62 -22.13
C ASP A 90 -1.00 7.71 -21.19
N SER A 91 -1.85 6.69 -21.19
CA SER A 91 -3.01 6.58 -20.30
C SER A 91 -2.62 6.52 -18.82
N PHE A 92 -1.39 6.09 -18.46
CA PHE A 92 -0.97 5.87 -17.07
C PHE A 92 0.28 6.63 -16.64
N LYS A 93 1.11 7.11 -17.57
CA LYS A 93 2.39 7.78 -17.22
C LYS A 93 2.22 9.22 -16.73
N PHE A 94 1.10 9.87 -17.03
CA PHE A 94 0.81 11.25 -16.63
C PHE A 94 -0.10 11.31 -15.41
N TYR A 95 0.38 11.98 -14.36
CA TYR A 95 -0.33 12.19 -13.11
C TYR A 95 -0.44 13.68 -12.79
N LYS A 96 -1.65 14.15 -12.49
CA LYS A 96 -1.91 15.56 -12.16
C LYS A 96 -1.75 15.78 -10.66
N VAL A 97 -0.95 16.75 -10.23
CA VAL A 97 -0.65 16.98 -8.82
C VAL A 97 -0.25 18.43 -8.53
N ASN A 98 -0.64 18.93 -7.37
CA ASN A 98 -0.17 20.22 -6.86
C ASN A 98 1.09 20.03 -6.01
N MET A 99 2.22 20.48 -6.55
CA MET A 99 3.52 20.48 -5.87
C MET A 99 3.84 21.83 -5.19
N GLU A 100 3.00 22.84 -5.37
CA GLU A 100 3.22 24.20 -4.86
C GLU A 100 2.70 24.38 -3.43
N LYS A 101 1.71 23.58 -2.99
CA LYS A 101 1.16 23.64 -1.62
C LYS A 101 2.25 23.65 -0.55
N THR A 102 2.14 24.55 0.42
CA THR A 102 3.06 24.67 1.55
C THR A 102 2.67 23.73 2.68
N CYS A 103 3.65 23.28 3.46
CA CYS A 103 3.41 22.46 4.64
C CYS A 103 2.47 23.18 5.65
N PRO A 104 1.33 22.59 6.03
CA PRO A 104 0.42 23.22 6.99
C PRO A 104 0.85 23.06 8.46
N PHE A 105 1.85 22.21 8.75
CA PHE A 105 2.20 21.81 10.12
C PHE A 105 3.50 22.43 10.64
N TRP A 106 4.45 22.78 9.76
CA TRP A 106 5.70 23.42 10.13
C TRP A 106 6.28 24.23 8.98
N ALA A 107 7.23 25.13 9.30
CA ALA A 107 7.93 25.93 8.31
C ALA A 107 8.65 25.02 7.30
N ASP A 108 8.60 25.43 6.04
CA ASP A 108 9.07 24.63 4.92
C ASP A 108 10.58 24.79 4.75
N ASP A 109 11.33 23.70 4.91
CA ASP A 109 12.78 23.64 4.75
C ASP A 109 13.14 23.06 3.35
N ARG A 110 12.48 23.52 2.28
CA ARG A 110 12.74 23.06 0.90
C ARG A 110 14.15 23.46 0.45
N GLU A 111 15.12 22.62 0.73
CA GLU A 111 16.47 22.72 0.19
C GLU A 111 16.76 21.50 -0.68
N CYS A 112 16.51 21.62 -1.99
CA CYS A 112 16.91 20.60 -2.96
C CYS A 112 18.43 20.68 -3.18
N GLY A 113 19.19 20.00 -2.31
CA GLY A 113 20.65 20.00 -2.33
C GLY A 113 21.30 19.15 -3.43
N SER A 114 20.54 18.58 -4.37
CA SER A 114 21.06 17.75 -5.47
C SER A 114 20.34 18.02 -6.79
N LYS A 115 20.98 17.77 -7.93
CA LYS A 115 20.31 17.84 -9.25
C LYS A 115 19.25 16.74 -9.44
N GLU A 116 19.20 15.76 -8.54
CA GLU A 116 18.35 14.58 -8.65
C GLU A 116 16.98 14.75 -7.97
N CYS A 117 16.74 15.83 -7.22
CA CYS A 117 15.46 16.05 -6.51
C CYS A 117 14.40 16.80 -7.31
N GLY A 118 14.77 17.60 -8.31
CA GLY A 118 13.82 18.42 -9.07
C GLY A 118 12.86 17.59 -9.94
N ILE A 119 11.63 18.11 -10.09
CA ILE A 119 10.59 17.63 -11.00
C ILE A 119 10.30 18.76 -12.00
N GLU A 120 10.04 18.39 -13.25
CA GLU A 120 9.62 19.32 -14.30
C GLU A 120 8.15 19.07 -14.65
N ASN A 121 7.36 20.15 -14.78
CA ASN A 121 5.98 20.09 -15.24
C ASN A 121 5.96 19.75 -16.74
N CYS A 122 5.00 18.94 -17.17
CA CYS A 122 4.92 18.48 -18.56
C CYS A 122 3.54 18.70 -19.18
N ASP A 123 2.83 19.76 -18.79
CA ASP A 123 1.49 20.07 -19.29
C ASP A 123 1.44 20.16 -20.82
N ASP A 124 2.52 20.60 -21.46
CA ASP A 124 2.64 20.69 -22.92
C ASP A 124 2.77 19.31 -23.61
N GLU A 125 3.22 18.28 -22.89
CA GLU A 125 3.39 16.91 -23.43
C GLU A 125 2.13 16.06 -23.33
N VAL A 126 1.13 16.48 -22.54
CA VAL A 126 -0.08 15.72 -22.29
C VAL A 126 -1.07 15.88 -23.45
N PRO A 127 -1.57 14.78 -24.04
CA PRO A 127 -2.66 14.85 -25.02
C PRO A 127 -3.88 15.61 -24.48
N GLU A 128 -4.43 16.54 -25.28
CA GLU A 128 -5.56 17.42 -24.88
C GLU A 128 -6.79 16.63 -24.38
N ILE A 129 -7.03 15.45 -24.94
CA ILE A 129 -8.12 14.55 -24.54
C ILE A 129 -7.97 14.12 -23.07
N LEU A 130 -6.74 13.94 -22.58
CA LEU A 130 -6.46 13.56 -21.19
C LEU A 130 -6.51 14.74 -20.20
N LYS A 131 -6.49 15.98 -20.72
CA LYS A 131 -6.63 17.21 -19.92
C LYS A 131 -8.08 17.53 -19.60
N THR A 132 -9.01 17.00 -20.39
CA THR A 132 -10.44 17.19 -20.17
C THR A 132 -10.88 16.26 -19.05
N PRO A 133 -11.50 16.76 -17.95
CA PRO A 133 -12.05 15.88 -16.94
C PRO A 133 -13.08 14.96 -17.62
N LEU A 134 -12.99 13.66 -17.36
CA LEU A 134 -13.98 12.68 -17.78
C LEU A 134 -15.28 12.92 -16.97
N THR A 135 -16.00 14.00 -17.26
CA THR A 135 -17.45 13.95 -17.12
C THR A 135 -17.91 13.01 -18.23
N LEU A 136 -18.58 11.91 -17.88
CA LEU A 136 -19.23 11.03 -18.84
C LEU A 136 -20.33 11.81 -19.58
N HIS A 137 -19.96 12.63 -20.54
CA HIS A 137 -20.85 13.04 -21.60
C HIS A 137 -20.92 11.87 -22.55
N ILE A 138 -21.88 10.97 -22.31
CA ILE A 138 -22.41 10.12 -23.37
C ILE A 138 -22.76 11.08 -24.51
N GLY A 139 -21.93 11.05 -25.55
CA GLY A 139 -22.05 11.94 -26.68
C GLY A 139 -23.40 11.75 -27.35
N SER A 140 -24.19 12.81 -27.37
CA SER A 140 -25.19 13.02 -28.40
C SER A 140 -24.48 13.32 -29.73
N SER A 141 -23.93 12.28 -30.36
CA SER A 141 -23.77 12.32 -31.82
C SER A 141 -25.12 11.98 -32.45
N CYS A 142 -25.95 12.99 -32.66
CA CYS A 142 -27.08 12.86 -33.57
C CYS A 142 -27.13 14.08 -34.49
N GLY A 143 -26.73 13.83 -35.74
CA GLY A 143 -27.24 14.60 -36.85
C GLY A 143 -28.77 14.58 -36.85
N GLU A 144 -29.32 15.62 -37.45
CA GLU A 144 -30.74 15.82 -37.69
C GLU A 144 -31.41 14.52 -38.13
N ASN A 145 -32.32 13.99 -37.29
CA ASN A 145 -33.67 13.57 -37.67
C ASN A 145 -34.39 12.99 -36.45
N SER A 146 -35.47 13.70 -36.08
CA SER A 146 -36.67 13.25 -35.36
C SER A 146 -36.68 11.81 -34.81
N ASN A 147 -36.79 11.66 -33.49
CA ASN A 147 -38.06 11.28 -32.84
C ASN A 147 -37.89 11.14 -31.31
N SER A 148 -38.70 11.92 -30.60
CA SER A 148 -39.12 11.80 -29.19
C SER A 148 -38.15 11.12 -28.20
N PHE A 149 -37.40 11.92 -27.46
CA PHE A 149 -37.06 11.56 -26.08
C PHE A 149 -37.33 12.76 -25.18
N ASP A 150 -38.12 12.51 -24.13
CA ASP A 150 -38.78 13.49 -23.27
C ASP A 150 -37.77 14.12 -22.29
N PRO A 151 -37.59 15.46 -22.27
CA PRO A 151 -36.70 16.16 -21.32
C PRO A 151 -37.13 16.05 -19.84
N LEU A 152 -38.21 15.32 -19.55
CA LEU A 152 -38.77 15.06 -18.22
C LEU A 152 -38.68 13.59 -17.80
N ASP A 153 -37.79 12.76 -18.35
CA ASP A 153 -37.59 11.41 -17.83
C ASP A 153 -37.18 11.44 -16.33
N ARG A 154 -38.15 11.13 -15.48
CA ARG A 154 -38.08 11.02 -14.01
C ARG A 154 -37.78 9.59 -13.58
N SER A 155 -36.91 8.88 -14.30
CA SER A 155 -36.50 7.53 -13.92
C SER A 155 -35.60 7.46 -12.68
N LEU A 156 -35.17 8.61 -12.13
CA LEU A 156 -34.60 8.71 -10.79
C LEU A 156 -35.72 8.93 -9.77
N THR A 157 -35.90 7.97 -8.86
CA THR A 157 -36.87 8.10 -7.77
C THR A 157 -36.48 9.26 -6.84
N GLU A 158 -37.43 9.83 -6.11
CA GLU A 158 -37.13 10.90 -5.13
C GLU A 158 -36.16 10.43 -4.04
N ILE A 159 -36.08 9.12 -3.80
CA ILE A 159 -35.09 8.49 -2.91
C ILE A 159 -33.70 8.52 -3.56
N ASP A 160 -33.58 8.26 -4.85
CA ASP A 160 -32.30 8.35 -5.58
C ASP A 160 -31.77 9.79 -5.59
N LYS A 161 -32.66 10.78 -5.76
CA LYS A 161 -32.29 12.20 -5.72
C LYS A 161 -31.89 12.65 -4.32
N ALA A 162 -32.66 12.28 -3.29
CA ALA A 162 -32.29 12.57 -1.91
C ALA A 162 -31.00 11.84 -1.48
N TYR A 163 -30.72 10.65 -2.02
CA TYR A 163 -29.48 9.92 -1.78
C TYR A 163 -28.28 10.59 -2.47
N ILE A 164 -28.45 11.11 -3.70
CA ILE A 164 -27.42 11.85 -4.43
C ILE A 164 -27.17 13.23 -3.78
N GLU A 165 -28.23 13.98 -3.45
CA GLU A 165 -28.14 15.29 -2.79
C GLU A 165 -27.56 15.19 -1.36
N SER A 166 -27.87 14.11 -0.61
CA SER A 166 -27.19 13.84 0.67
C SER A 166 -25.76 13.28 0.50
N PHE A 167 -25.38 12.82 -0.69
CA PHE A 167 -24.02 12.37 -1.02
C PHE A 167 -23.11 13.49 -1.52
N GLU A 168 -23.65 14.49 -2.21
CA GLU A 168 -22.89 15.64 -2.73
C GLU A 168 -22.35 16.55 -1.62
N GLU A 169 -22.97 16.58 -0.44
CA GLU A 169 -22.48 17.37 0.71
C GLU A 169 -21.26 16.77 1.44
N SER A 170 -20.81 15.55 1.09
CA SER A 170 -19.58 14.97 1.67
C SER A 170 -18.73 14.27 0.63
N THR A 171 -17.64 14.91 0.24
CA THR A 171 -16.66 14.37 -0.71
C THR A 171 -16.14 13.01 -0.25
N PHE A 172 -16.55 11.93 -0.95
CA PHE A 172 -16.15 10.51 -0.75
C PHE A 172 -14.66 10.22 -1.01
N SER A 173 -13.80 11.22 -0.94
CA SER A 173 -12.38 11.03 -1.17
C SER A 173 -11.61 10.76 0.12
N PHE A 174 -10.77 9.73 0.03
CA PHE A 174 -9.82 9.32 1.06
C PHE A 174 -8.58 10.21 1.09
N CYS A 175 -8.34 11.00 0.06
CA CYS A 175 -7.27 11.98 0.04
C CYS A 175 -7.88 13.38 0.00
N ALA A 176 -7.08 14.40 0.31
CA ALA A 176 -7.47 15.77 0.00
C ALA A 176 -7.54 15.85 -1.53
N MET A 177 -8.74 15.66 -2.11
CA MET A 177 -8.93 15.91 -3.54
C MET A 177 -8.60 17.37 -3.73
N GLU A 178 -7.52 17.58 -4.45
CA GLU A 178 -7.27 18.86 -5.06
C GLU A 178 -8.34 18.90 -6.15
N ASP A 179 -9.32 19.81 -6.03
CA ASP A 179 -10.28 19.97 -7.12
C ASP A 179 -9.45 20.12 -8.40
N GLU A 180 -9.79 19.40 -9.47
CA GLU A 180 -8.99 19.47 -10.70
C GLU A 180 -8.94 20.90 -11.30
N SER A 181 -9.79 21.80 -10.77
CA SER A 181 -9.86 23.24 -11.00
C SER A 181 -9.11 24.12 -9.99
N GLU A 182 -8.43 23.56 -8.97
CA GLU A 182 -7.54 24.31 -8.09
C GLU A 182 -6.33 24.86 -8.85
N ASP A 183 -6.01 26.14 -8.62
CA ASP A 183 -4.80 26.77 -9.13
C ASP A 183 -3.54 26.02 -8.64
N GLY A 184 -2.58 25.78 -9.55
CA GLY A 184 -1.30 25.11 -9.26
C GLY A 184 -1.27 23.59 -9.45
N MET A 185 -2.33 23.00 -10.02
CA MET A 185 -2.34 21.60 -10.45
C MET A 185 -1.64 21.41 -11.80
N HIS A 186 -0.54 20.66 -11.82
CA HIS A 186 0.26 20.40 -13.02
C HIS A 186 0.41 18.91 -13.30
N TYR A 187 0.51 18.53 -14.58
CA TYR A 187 0.84 17.17 -14.97
C TYR A 187 2.34 16.91 -14.82
N VAL A 188 2.65 15.74 -14.26
CA VAL A 188 4.00 15.21 -14.14
C VAL A 188 4.09 13.88 -14.87
N ASN A 189 5.16 13.73 -15.67
CA ASN A 189 5.49 12.48 -16.34
C ASN A 189 6.27 11.58 -15.37
N LEU A 190 5.61 10.51 -14.91
CA LEU A 190 6.14 9.58 -13.91
C LEU A 190 7.32 8.75 -14.45
N TYR A 191 7.33 8.47 -15.76
CA TYR A 191 8.42 7.73 -16.41
C TYR A 191 9.75 8.48 -16.33
N LYS A 192 9.72 9.81 -16.51
CA LYS A 192 10.90 10.68 -16.37
C LYS A 192 11.32 10.90 -14.91
N ASN A 193 10.42 10.65 -13.97
CA ASN A 193 10.61 10.90 -12.54
C ASN A 193 10.52 9.62 -11.70
N PRO A 194 11.37 8.60 -11.94
CA PRO A 194 11.26 7.33 -11.22
C PRO A 194 11.57 7.48 -9.73
N GLU A 195 10.88 6.70 -8.90
CA GLU A 195 11.19 6.56 -7.48
C GLU A 195 12.55 5.85 -7.33
N ARG A 196 13.51 6.51 -6.68
CA ARG A 196 14.86 5.99 -6.43
C ARG A 196 15.55 6.76 -5.31
N TYR A 197 16.81 6.43 -5.00
CA TYR A 197 17.58 7.19 -4.01
C TYR A 197 17.71 8.67 -4.39
N THR A 198 17.27 9.55 -3.48
CA THR A 198 17.36 11.02 -3.62
C THR A 198 18.33 11.67 -2.61
N GLY A 199 18.83 10.90 -1.65
CA GLY A 199 19.62 11.41 -0.52
C GLY A 199 18.80 12.02 0.63
N TYR A 200 17.47 12.09 0.52
CA TYR A 200 16.58 12.57 1.59
C TYR A 200 16.70 11.69 2.85
N LYS A 201 17.07 12.30 3.99
CA LYS A 201 17.38 11.60 5.24
C LYS A 201 17.36 12.55 6.44
N GLY A 202 17.63 12.02 7.63
CA GLY A 202 17.81 12.81 8.86
C GLY A 202 16.49 13.22 9.52
N ASN A 203 16.54 14.28 10.33
CA ASN A 203 15.44 14.71 11.18
C ASN A 203 14.18 15.07 10.37
N SER A 204 14.32 15.67 9.20
CA SER A 204 13.18 16.02 8.33
C SER A 204 12.39 14.77 7.91
N ALA A 205 13.08 13.77 7.34
CA ALA A 205 12.45 12.50 6.96
C ALA A 205 11.86 11.73 8.17
N GLN A 206 12.58 11.72 9.30
CA GLN A 206 12.10 11.07 10.53
C GLN A 206 10.84 11.74 11.09
N LYS A 207 10.78 13.07 11.06
CA LYS A 207 9.64 13.85 11.52
C LYS A 207 8.39 13.51 10.70
N VAL A 208 8.50 13.51 9.38
CA VAL A 208 7.39 13.13 8.48
C VAL A 208 6.85 11.74 8.83
N TRP A 209 7.72 10.72 8.85
CA TRP A 209 7.28 9.36 9.16
C TRP A 209 6.68 9.24 10.56
N MET A 210 7.28 9.89 11.55
CA MET A 210 6.76 9.90 12.92
C MET A 210 5.33 10.47 12.95
N THR A 211 5.09 11.59 12.27
CA THR A 211 3.75 12.18 12.18
C THR A 211 2.76 11.24 11.46
N ILE A 212 3.15 10.61 10.34
CA ILE A 212 2.30 9.64 9.63
C ILE A 212 1.92 8.45 10.54
N TYR A 213 2.88 7.87 11.27
CA TYR A 213 2.58 6.76 12.19
C TYR A 213 1.74 7.21 13.39
N GLN A 214 1.88 8.47 13.83
CA GLN A 214 1.07 9.06 14.91
C GLN A 214 -0.38 9.30 14.48
N GLU A 215 -0.68 9.38 13.18
CA GLU A 215 -2.07 9.39 12.69
C GLU A 215 -2.82 8.08 12.99
N ASN A 216 -2.14 6.99 13.39
CA ASN A 216 -2.76 5.72 13.81
C ASN A 216 -3.47 5.84 15.18
N CYS A 217 -4.36 6.81 15.32
CA CYS A 217 -5.15 7.11 16.51
C CYS A 217 -6.62 6.73 16.31
N PHE A 218 -6.91 5.53 15.78
CA PHE A 218 -8.28 5.01 15.78
C PHE A 218 -8.80 5.01 17.22
N LYS A 219 -10.00 5.55 17.44
CA LYS A 219 -10.57 5.66 18.78
C LYS A 219 -10.74 4.24 19.33
N PRO A 220 -10.13 3.88 20.48
CA PRO A 220 -10.43 2.59 21.07
C PRO A 220 -11.92 2.60 21.45
N ASP A 221 -12.70 1.65 20.96
CA ASP A 221 -14.02 1.43 21.53
C ASP A 221 -13.82 0.87 22.95
N PRO A 222 -14.21 1.63 24.00
CA PRO A 222 -14.04 1.20 25.39
C PRO A 222 -14.82 -0.08 25.74
N LYS A 223 -15.67 -0.60 24.85
CA LYS A 223 -16.31 -1.91 24.99
C LYS A 223 -15.37 -3.09 24.74
N PHE A 224 -14.35 -2.94 23.88
CA PHE A 224 -13.56 -4.08 23.38
C PHE A 224 -12.15 -4.17 23.99
N ASP A 225 -11.56 -3.08 24.47
CA ASP A 225 -10.30 -3.15 25.25
C ASP A 225 -10.18 -2.00 26.27
N LYS A 226 -10.53 -2.30 27.52
CA LYS A 226 -10.44 -1.36 28.66
C LYS A 226 -9.01 -1.08 29.13
N ASN A 227 -8.03 -1.91 28.73
CA ASN A 227 -6.66 -1.86 29.26
C ASN A 227 -5.63 -1.31 28.24
N PHE A 228 -6.09 -0.87 27.07
CA PHE A 228 -5.23 -0.39 25.98
C PHE A 228 -4.29 0.76 26.39
N LEU A 229 -4.73 1.66 27.26
CA LEU A 229 -3.92 2.80 27.74
C LEU A 229 -2.78 2.40 28.69
N LEU A 230 -2.77 1.16 29.17
CA LEU A 230 -1.84 0.68 30.20
C LEU A 230 -0.73 -0.23 29.65
N ASN A 231 -0.92 -0.90 28.50
CA ASN A 231 0.11 -1.78 27.93
C ASN A 231 -0.03 -1.98 26.40
N PRO A 232 0.64 -1.16 25.56
CA PRO A 232 0.51 -1.24 24.10
C PRO A 232 1.26 -2.45 23.50
N SER A 233 0.56 -3.27 22.71
CA SER A 233 1.09 -4.46 22.01
C SER A 233 0.39 -4.63 20.65
N ASN A 234 1.10 -5.11 19.61
CA ASN A 234 0.49 -5.48 18.30
C ASN A 234 -0.52 -6.63 18.42
N LYS A 235 -0.39 -7.46 19.47
CA LYS A 235 -1.43 -8.38 19.92
C LYS A 235 -2.38 -7.61 20.85
N GLY A 236 -3.61 -7.36 20.40
CA GLY A 236 -4.62 -6.60 21.15
C GLY A 236 -5.04 -5.28 20.51
N LEU A 237 -4.43 -4.84 19.41
CA LEU A 237 -4.97 -3.75 18.58
C LEU A 237 -6.26 -4.19 17.88
N CYS A 238 -7.26 -3.30 17.83
CA CYS A 238 -8.44 -3.42 16.97
C CYS A 238 -7.98 -3.67 15.50
N LEU A 239 -8.77 -4.42 14.73
CA LEU A 239 -8.43 -4.87 13.37
C LEU A 239 -8.00 -3.69 12.47
N GLU A 240 -8.68 -2.57 12.63
CA GLU A 240 -8.55 -1.30 11.94
C GLU A 240 -7.14 -0.71 12.10
N LYS A 241 -6.67 -0.58 13.35
CA LYS A 241 -5.33 -0.08 13.68
C LYS A 241 -4.24 -0.95 13.08
N ARG A 242 -4.47 -2.26 13.06
CA ARG A 242 -3.53 -3.23 12.50
C ARG A 242 -3.44 -3.07 10.99
N VAL A 243 -4.58 -2.97 10.31
CA VAL A 243 -4.60 -2.78 8.85
C VAL A 243 -3.94 -1.47 8.48
N PHE A 244 -4.28 -0.36 9.13
CA PHE A 244 -3.63 0.93 8.88
C PHE A 244 -2.11 0.88 9.12
N TYR A 245 -1.67 0.30 10.23
CA TYR A 245 -0.24 0.13 10.50
C TYR A 245 0.46 -0.67 9.39
N ARG A 246 -0.16 -1.78 8.93
CA ARG A 246 0.40 -2.61 7.85
C ARG A 246 0.44 -1.86 6.53
N LEU A 247 -0.56 -1.03 6.22
CA LEU A 247 -0.57 -0.16 5.03
C LEU A 247 0.62 0.81 5.04
N ILE A 248 0.76 1.58 6.12
CA ILE A 248 1.85 2.57 6.25
C ILE A 248 3.22 1.88 6.32
N SER A 249 3.32 0.77 7.06
CA SER A 249 4.56 -0.02 7.11
C SER A 249 4.92 -0.64 5.77
N GLY A 250 3.94 -1.09 4.98
CA GLY A 250 4.13 -1.59 3.63
C GLY A 250 4.62 -0.50 2.69
N LEU A 251 3.98 0.68 2.70
CA LEU A 251 4.42 1.86 1.95
C LEU A 251 5.88 2.23 2.28
N HIS A 252 6.19 2.43 3.56
CA HIS A 252 7.54 2.81 3.99
C HIS A 252 8.58 1.75 3.57
N SER A 253 8.21 0.47 3.64
CA SER A 253 9.08 -0.63 3.25
C SER A 253 9.29 -0.67 1.74
N ALA A 254 8.25 -0.48 0.92
CA ALA A 254 8.35 -0.41 -0.53
C ALA A 254 9.27 0.73 -0.99
N ILE A 255 9.12 1.93 -0.42
CA ILE A 255 10.02 3.07 -0.66
C ILE A 255 11.46 2.69 -0.30
N THR A 256 11.67 2.04 0.85
CA THR A 256 13.01 1.63 1.30
C THR A 256 13.63 0.58 0.37
N ILE A 257 12.84 -0.35 -0.17
CA ILE A 257 13.28 -1.35 -1.15
C ILE A 257 13.72 -0.64 -2.43
N SER A 258 12.92 0.30 -2.94
CA SER A 258 13.24 1.12 -4.13
C SER A 258 14.53 1.92 -3.98
N ILE A 259 14.75 2.53 -2.80
CA ILE A 259 15.98 3.26 -2.51
C ILE A 259 17.20 2.31 -2.43
N ALA A 260 17.00 1.09 -1.95
CA ALA A 260 18.06 0.09 -1.91
C ALA A 260 18.36 -0.48 -3.31
N SER A 261 17.35 -0.70 -4.15
CA SER A 261 17.51 -1.25 -5.50
C SER A 261 18.16 -0.25 -6.46
N HIS A 262 17.81 1.02 -6.33
CA HIS A 262 18.28 2.11 -7.15
C HIS A 262 19.03 3.12 -6.28
N ASN A 263 20.14 2.67 -5.68
CA ASN A 263 21.00 3.51 -4.86
C ASN A 263 22.05 4.24 -5.71
N TYR A 264 22.57 5.35 -5.22
CA TYR A 264 23.52 6.17 -5.98
C TYR A 264 24.87 6.28 -5.26
N LYS A 265 25.95 5.97 -5.98
CA LYS A 265 27.32 6.17 -5.50
C LYS A 265 27.97 7.30 -6.29
N PRO A 266 28.29 8.45 -5.67
CA PRO A 266 28.97 9.55 -6.37
C PRO A 266 30.36 9.11 -6.81
N GLY A 267 30.74 9.49 -8.05
CA GLY A 267 32.07 9.22 -8.61
C GLY A 267 33.12 10.20 -8.07
N PRO A 268 34.41 9.82 -7.98
CA PRO A 268 35.47 10.71 -7.49
C PRO A 268 35.67 11.97 -8.35
N PHE A 269 35.48 11.86 -9.68
CA PHE A 269 35.66 12.95 -10.64
C PHE A 269 34.67 12.86 -11.81
N GLY A 270 33.36 12.79 -11.52
CA GLY A 270 32.34 12.71 -12.59
C GLY A 270 30.97 12.22 -12.12
N GLN A 271 30.14 11.82 -13.09
CA GLN A 271 28.84 11.20 -12.83
C GLN A 271 29.01 9.93 -12.00
N GLY A 272 28.19 9.79 -10.97
CA GLY A 272 28.13 8.59 -10.15
C GLY A 272 27.40 7.45 -10.84
N THR A 273 27.41 6.29 -10.19
CA THR A 273 26.80 5.07 -10.72
C THR A 273 25.61 4.65 -9.86
N TRP A 274 24.51 4.27 -10.51
CA TRP A 274 23.40 3.60 -9.87
C TRP A 274 23.73 2.14 -9.61
N PHE A 275 23.42 1.65 -8.42
CA PHE A 275 23.72 0.28 -8.02
C PHE A 275 22.70 -0.24 -7.00
N ARG A 276 22.60 -1.57 -6.91
CA ARG A 276 21.78 -2.25 -5.91
C ARG A 276 22.59 -2.37 -4.61
N ASN A 277 22.14 -1.70 -3.55
CA ASN A 277 22.81 -1.64 -2.26
C ASN A 277 22.34 -2.78 -1.34
N ASP A 278 23.02 -3.92 -1.42
CA ASP A 278 22.67 -5.12 -0.66
C ASP A 278 22.92 -4.98 0.85
N GLU A 279 23.92 -4.20 1.25
CA GLU A 279 24.18 -3.89 2.66
C GLU A 279 23.03 -3.10 3.29
N MET A 280 22.51 -2.09 2.59
CA MET A 280 21.37 -1.32 3.04
C MET A 280 20.13 -2.21 3.17
N PHE A 281 19.84 -3.04 2.17
CA PHE A 281 18.70 -3.96 2.22
C PHE A 281 18.80 -4.91 3.42
N LYS A 282 19.95 -5.58 3.61
CA LYS A 282 20.18 -6.45 4.78
C LYS A 282 20.05 -5.70 6.10
N GLY A 283 20.57 -4.48 6.17
CA GLY A 283 20.50 -3.66 7.39
C GLY A 283 19.08 -3.27 7.76
N ARG A 284 18.18 -3.12 6.79
CA ARG A 284 16.79 -2.68 7.01
C ARG A 284 15.80 -3.83 7.19
N PHE A 285 16.00 -4.94 6.47
CA PHE A 285 15.05 -6.06 6.40
C PHE A 285 15.58 -7.38 6.98
N GLY A 286 16.88 -7.46 7.29
CA GLY A 286 17.45 -8.59 8.00
C GLY A 286 17.23 -8.52 9.50
N THR A 287 17.56 -9.62 10.19
CA THR A 287 17.34 -9.78 11.64
C THR A 287 18.54 -9.37 12.50
N LYS A 288 19.60 -8.83 11.89
CA LYS A 288 20.85 -8.47 12.59
C LYS A 288 20.63 -7.42 13.69
N TRP A 289 19.76 -6.44 13.43
CA TRP A 289 19.54 -5.28 14.32
C TRP A 289 18.19 -5.32 15.03
N SER A 290 17.15 -5.84 14.39
CA SER A 290 15.83 -6.03 15.00
C SER A 290 15.08 -7.19 14.35
N TRP A 291 14.11 -7.75 15.07
CA TRP A 291 13.21 -8.80 14.57
C TRP A 291 12.14 -8.27 13.60
N GLU A 292 12.08 -6.96 13.38
CA GLU A 292 11.00 -6.30 12.63
C GLU A 292 11.21 -6.34 11.12
N GLY A 293 12.44 -6.56 10.64
CA GLY A 293 12.78 -6.63 9.22
C GLY A 293 11.86 -7.56 8.40
N PRO A 294 11.71 -8.84 8.78
CA PRO A 294 10.78 -9.77 8.11
C PRO A 294 9.32 -9.30 8.13
N GLU A 295 8.85 -8.76 9.26
CA GLU A 295 7.47 -8.29 9.39
C GLU A 295 7.21 -7.07 8.48
N ARG A 296 8.19 -6.18 8.32
CA ARG A 296 8.15 -5.06 7.37
C ARG A 296 8.03 -5.54 5.93
N LEU A 297 8.75 -6.60 5.55
CA LEU A 297 8.58 -7.20 4.22
C LEU A 297 7.17 -7.77 4.05
N LYS A 298 6.66 -8.55 5.00
CA LYS A 298 5.28 -9.07 4.94
C LYS A 298 4.25 -7.97 4.74
N ASN A 299 4.47 -6.78 5.31
CA ASN A 299 3.59 -5.64 5.11
C ASN A 299 3.58 -5.12 3.66
N VAL A 300 4.68 -5.25 2.90
CA VAL A 300 4.70 -4.96 1.45
C VAL A 300 3.75 -5.89 0.70
N TYR A 301 3.83 -7.20 0.97
CA TYR A 301 2.96 -8.21 0.36
C TYR A 301 1.50 -8.03 0.78
N PHE A 302 1.25 -7.58 2.01
CA PHE A 302 -0.10 -7.24 2.46
C PHE A 302 -0.72 -6.12 1.64
N VAL A 303 0.00 -5.02 1.41
CA VAL A 303 -0.51 -3.91 0.59
C VAL A 303 -0.71 -4.36 -0.86
N TYR A 304 0.23 -5.14 -1.41
CA TYR A 304 0.09 -5.72 -2.73
C TYR A 304 -1.20 -6.55 -2.89
N LEU A 305 -1.51 -7.42 -1.94
CA LEU A 305 -2.74 -8.23 -1.97
C LEU A 305 -4.00 -7.37 -1.85
N LEU A 306 -3.95 -6.34 -0.99
CA LEU A 306 -5.07 -5.42 -0.79
C LEU A 306 -5.37 -4.61 -2.06
N GLU A 307 -4.34 -4.03 -2.71
CA GLU A 307 -4.52 -3.28 -3.95
C GLU A 307 -4.88 -4.18 -5.13
N MET A 308 -4.31 -5.40 -5.22
CA MET A 308 -4.74 -6.41 -6.19
C MET A 308 -6.21 -6.73 -6.03
N LYS A 309 -6.69 -6.86 -4.78
CA LYS A 309 -8.10 -7.12 -4.52
C LYS A 309 -8.98 -5.95 -4.97
N ALA A 310 -8.58 -4.71 -4.69
CA ALA A 310 -9.27 -3.54 -5.20
C ALA A 310 -9.35 -3.51 -6.74
N LEU A 311 -8.24 -3.84 -7.42
CA LEU A 311 -8.22 -3.97 -8.88
C LEU A 311 -9.17 -5.08 -9.38
N SER A 312 -9.19 -6.24 -8.73
CA SER A 312 -10.10 -7.35 -9.08
C SER A 312 -11.58 -6.94 -9.01
N LYS A 313 -11.93 -6.06 -8.06
CA LYS A 313 -13.28 -5.50 -7.92
C LYS A 313 -13.60 -4.46 -8.98
N LEU A 314 -12.59 -3.75 -9.46
CA LEU A 314 -12.75 -2.69 -10.46
C LEU A 314 -12.93 -3.24 -11.87
N VAL A 315 -12.42 -4.45 -12.16
CA VAL A 315 -12.43 -5.08 -13.50
C VAL A 315 -13.76 -4.96 -14.24
N PRO A 316 -14.93 -5.31 -13.65
CA PRO A 316 -16.19 -5.33 -14.39
C PRO A 316 -16.65 -3.95 -14.86
N TYR A 317 -16.02 -2.88 -14.37
CA TYR A 317 -16.46 -1.50 -14.50
C TYR A 317 -15.48 -0.61 -15.25
N LEU A 318 -14.35 -1.16 -15.69
CA LEU A 318 -13.41 -0.46 -16.54
C LEU A 318 -13.97 -0.35 -17.96
N ASN A 319 -14.56 0.81 -18.28
CA ASN A 319 -15.02 1.12 -19.63
C ASN A 319 -13.85 1.62 -20.50
N ASN A 320 -13.94 1.40 -21.82
CA ASN A 320 -12.91 1.79 -22.80
C ASN A 320 -12.63 3.31 -22.83
N GLU A 321 -13.58 4.13 -22.38
CA GLU A 321 -13.48 5.60 -22.41
C GLU A 321 -12.45 6.16 -21.42
N LEU A 322 -12.13 5.44 -20.34
CA LEU A 322 -11.18 5.90 -19.31
C LEU A 322 -9.71 5.88 -19.78
N PHE A 323 -9.41 5.10 -20.81
CA PHE A 323 -8.03 4.86 -21.27
C PHE A 323 -7.73 5.52 -22.62
N TYR A 324 -8.69 6.25 -23.18
CA TYR A 324 -8.59 6.87 -24.49
C TYR A 324 -7.64 8.06 -24.48
N THR A 325 -6.57 7.98 -25.27
CA THR A 325 -5.55 9.02 -25.41
C THR A 325 -5.72 9.85 -26.69
N GLY A 326 -6.58 9.39 -27.61
CA GLY A 326 -6.70 9.94 -28.97
C GLY A 326 -5.87 9.19 -30.00
N ASN A 327 -4.96 8.32 -29.57
CA ASN A 327 -4.17 7.46 -30.44
C ASN A 327 -4.76 6.04 -30.47
N LYS A 328 -5.65 5.79 -31.43
CA LYS A 328 -6.38 4.52 -31.55
C LYS A 328 -5.48 3.27 -31.46
N LYS A 329 -4.30 3.30 -32.07
CA LYS A 329 -3.38 2.16 -32.05
C LYS A 329 -2.87 1.87 -30.64
N GLU A 330 -2.46 2.91 -29.91
CA GLU A 330 -1.97 2.79 -28.55
C GLU A 330 -3.10 2.43 -27.57
N ASP A 331 -4.29 2.99 -27.78
CA ASP A 331 -5.48 2.68 -26.99
C ASP A 331 -5.88 1.21 -27.14
N ASP A 332 -5.88 0.67 -28.37
CA ASP A 332 -6.15 -0.74 -28.65
C ASP A 332 -5.09 -1.66 -27.99
N GLU A 333 -3.81 -1.30 -28.06
CA GLU A 333 -2.73 -2.04 -27.38
C GLU A 333 -2.88 -2.01 -25.85
N THR A 334 -3.15 -0.83 -25.29
CA THR A 334 -3.34 -0.61 -23.85
C THR A 334 -4.49 -1.45 -23.33
N LYS A 335 -5.60 -1.48 -24.08
CA LYS A 335 -6.76 -2.31 -23.77
C LYS A 335 -6.43 -3.80 -23.74
N LEU A 336 -5.71 -4.32 -24.73
CA LEU A 336 -5.33 -5.74 -24.76
C LEU A 336 -4.45 -6.13 -23.57
N VAL A 337 -3.50 -5.27 -23.20
CA VAL A 337 -2.63 -5.50 -22.03
C VAL A 337 -3.45 -5.45 -20.74
N LEU A 338 -4.38 -4.50 -20.63
CA LEU A 338 -5.27 -4.35 -19.48
C LEU A 338 -6.17 -5.57 -19.31
N GLU A 339 -6.86 -6.01 -20.38
CA GLU A 339 -7.72 -7.21 -20.36
C GLU A 339 -6.93 -8.45 -19.90
N LYS A 340 -5.70 -8.60 -20.39
CA LYS A 340 -4.82 -9.69 -19.97
C LYS A 340 -4.43 -9.59 -18.50
N LEU A 341 -4.04 -8.40 -18.03
CA LEU A 341 -3.71 -8.16 -16.62
C LEU A 341 -4.89 -8.50 -15.71
N MET A 342 -6.10 -8.06 -16.09
CA MET A 342 -7.30 -8.31 -15.31
C MET A 342 -7.68 -9.78 -15.28
N SER A 343 -7.59 -10.47 -16.41
CA SER A 343 -7.82 -11.92 -16.47
C SER A 343 -6.86 -12.70 -15.57
N GLU A 344 -5.58 -12.27 -15.50
CA GLU A 344 -4.63 -12.87 -14.57
C GLU A 344 -5.07 -12.62 -13.12
N ILE A 345 -5.36 -11.36 -12.74
CA ILE A 345 -5.76 -10.97 -11.38
C ILE A 345 -7.00 -11.75 -10.91
N GLU A 346 -8.02 -11.93 -11.76
CA GLU A 346 -9.21 -12.72 -11.45
C GLU A 346 -8.90 -14.19 -11.18
N GLN A 347 -7.87 -14.74 -11.82
CA GLN A 347 -7.40 -16.12 -11.65
C GLN A 347 -6.34 -16.26 -10.54
N SER A 348 -6.09 -15.21 -9.76
CA SER A 348 -5.07 -15.25 -8.71
C SER A 348 -5.37 -16.37 -7.70
N PRO A 349 -4.39 -17.25 -7.40
CA PRO A 349 -4.54 -18.28 -6.36
C PRO A 349 -4.53 -17.66 -4.96
N ASN A 350 -4.05 -16.43 -4.82
CA ASN A 350 -3.99 -15.70 -3.57
C ASN A 350 -5.15 -14.69 -3.53
N SER A 351 -6.08 -14.89 -2.61
CA SER A 351 -7.20 -13.96 -2.36
C SER A 351 -7.03 -13.25 -1.02
N PHE A 352 -7.32 -11.96 -1.01
CA PHE A 352 -7.50 -11.18 0.21
C PHE A 352 -8.92 -11.43 0.76
N ASP A 353 -9.08 -11.68 2.07
CA ASP A 353 -10.38 -11.86 2.70
C ASP A 353 -11.02 -10.50 3.02
N GLU A 354 -12.08 -10.18 2.29
CA GLU A 354 -12.79 -8.91 2.47
C GLU A 354 -13.78 -8.95 3.64
N GLN A 355 -14.19 -10.15 4.06
CA GLN A 355 -15.36 -10.31 4.92
C GLN A 355 -15.12 -9.75 6.32
N GLY A 356 -13.88 -9.75 6.80
CA GLY A 356 -13.53 -9.27 8.14
C GLY A 356 -13.70 -7.77 8.36
N MET A 357 -13.18 -6.93 7.45
CA MET A 357 -13.09 -5.46 7.68
C MET A 357 -14.02 -4.64 6.78
N PHE A 358 -14.25 -5.09 5.54
CA PHE A 358 -14.93 -4.30 4.52
C PHE A 358 -16.42 -4.62 4.41
N THR A 359 -16.89 -5.64 5.13
CA THR A 359 -18.30 -6.04 5.14
C THR A 359 -18.87 -6.02 6.57
N GLY A 360 -20.12 -5.62 6.72
CA GLY A 360 -20.83 -5.62 8.00
C GLY A 360 -21.28 -4.23 8.50
N PRO A 361 -21.97 -4.18 9.66
CA PRO A 361 -22.64 -2.97 10.15
C PRO A 361 -21.69 -1.84 10.58
N TYR A 362 -20.44 -2.16 10.90
CA TYR A 362 -19.41 -1.18 11.30
C TYR A 362 -18.56 -0.68 10.13
N ALA A 363 -18.72 -1.25 8.93
CA ALA A 363 -17.94 -0.87 7.75
C ALA A 363 -18.11 0.61 7.35
N PRO A 364 -19.32 1.24 7.42
CA PRO A 364 -19.47 2.66 7.07
C PRO A 364 -18.72 3.61 8.01
N SER A 365 -18.73 3.35 9.33
CA SER A 365 -17.96 4.16 10.29
C SER A 365 -16.46 3.99 10.10
N LEU A 366 -16.03 2.75 9.82
CA LEU A 366 -14.63 2.46 9.60
C LEU A 366 -14.10 3.09 8.32
N ARG A 367 -14.91 3.05 7.25
CA ARG A 367 -14.64 3.75 6.00
C ARG A 367 -14.33 5.23 6.24
N GLU A 368 -15.15 5.89 7.04
CA GLU A 368 -14.98 7.31 7.37
C GLU A 368 -13.70 7.58 8.18
N GLU A 369 -13.37 6.71 9.14
CA GLU A 369 -12.13 6.84 9.90
C GLU A 369 -10.89 6.69 9.00
N PHE A 370 -10.86 5.67 8.13
CA PHE A 370 -9.78 5.51 7.15
C PHE A 370 -9.70 6.71 6.21
N ARG A 371 -10.84 7.23 5.75
CA ARG A 371 -10.91 8.42 4.89
C ARG A 371 -10.24 9.63 5.55
N ILE A 372 -10.57 9.91 6.80
CA ILE A 372 -9.98 11.02 7.57
C ILE A 372 -8.47 10.84 7.74
N HIS A 373 -8.02 9.63 8.09
CA HIS A 373 -6.60 9.36 8.28
C HIS A 373 -5.79 9.51 6.99
N PHE A 374 -6.26 8.97 5.87
CA PHE A 374 -5.58 9.13 4.58
C PHE A 374 -5.62 10.57 4.07
N HIS A 375 -6.68 11.33 4.38
CA HIS A 375 -6.76 12.76 4.08
C HIS A 375 -5.68 13.54 4.86
N ASN A 376 -5.50 13.24 6.15
CA ASN A 376 -4.44 13.84 6.95
C ASN A 376 -3.04 13.46 6.45
N ILE A 377 -2.82 12.19 6.08
CA ILE A 377 -1.56 11.76 5.48
C ILE A 377 -1.26 12.54 4.20
N SER A 378 -2.26 12.74 3.33
CA SER A 378 -2.10 13.54 2.11
C SER A 378 -1.60 14.95 2.41
N ARG A 379 -2.08 15.59 3.49
CA ARG A 379 -1.61 16.90 3.95
C ARG A 379 -0.21 16.84 4.57
N ILE A 380 0.16 15.74 5.21
CA ILE A 380 1.53 15.53 5.72
C ILE A 380 2.51 15.38 4.57
N MET A 381 2.10 14.81 3.42
CA MET A 381 2.95 14.74 2.23
C MET A 381 3.35 16.11 1.69
N ASP A 382 2.56 17.16 1.95
CA ASP A 382 2.94 18.56 1.63
C ASP A 382 4.13 19.08 2.44
N CYS A 383 4.53 18.36 3.49
CA CYS A 383 5.67 18.69 4.34
C CYS A 383 6.95 17.92 4.00
N VAL A 384 6.93 17.15 2.91
CA VAL A 384 8.11 16.42 2.43
C VAL A 384 8.97 17.36 1.60
N ALA A 385 10.18 17.66 2.08
CA ALA A 385 11.10 18.61 1.44
C ALA A 385 11.72 18.11 0.12
N CYS A 386 11.67 16.81 -0.16
CA CYS A 386 12.19 16.20 -1.38
C CYS A 386 11.07 16.09 -2.43
N ASP A 387 11.17 16.79 -3.57
CA ASP A 387 10.06 16.86 -4.53
C ASP A 387 9.68 15.49 -5.11
N LYS A 388 10.65 14.68 -5.57
CA LYS A 388 10.37 13.29 -6.00
C LYS A 388 9.76 12.44 -4.90
N CYS A 389 10.24 12.57 -3.66
CA CYS A 389 9.70 11.82 -2.53
C CYS A 389 8.26 12.24 -2.22
N ARG A 390 7.96 13.54 -2.36
CA ARG A 390 6.62 14.11 -2.18
C ARG A 390 5.67 13.67 -3.29
N LEU A 391 6.11 13.68 -4.55
CA LEU A 391 5.35 13.20 -5.70
C LEU A 391 4.92 11.74 -5.50
N TRP A 392 5.88 10.85 -5.26
CA TRP A 392 5.61 9.42 -5.05
C TRP A 392 4.84 9.17 -3.75
N GLY A 393 5.13 9.94 -2.69
CA GLY A 393 4.38 9.91 -1.43
C GLY A 393 2.90 10.22 -1.65
N LYS A 394 2.57 11.35 -2.31
CA LYS A 394 1.20 11.72 -2.68
C LYS A 394 0.56 10.61 -3.54
N LEU A 395 1.23 10.18 -4.61
CA LEU A 395 0.72 9.19 -5.56
C LEU A 395 0.38 7.85 -4.87
N GLN A 396 1.29 7.30 -4.05
CA GLN A 396 1.06 6.00 -3.42
C GLN A 396 0.01 6.09 -2.30
N THR A 397 -0.05 7.21 -1.56
CA THR A 397 -1.13 7.42 -0.59
C THR A 397 -2.48 7.58 -1.26
N HIS A 398 -2.52 8.23 -2.42
CA HIS A 398 -3.70 8.35 -3.25
C HIS A 398 -4.14 6.98 -3.75
N GLY A 399 -3.24 6.18 -4.34
CA GLY A 399 -3.54 4.83 -4.80
C GLY A 399 -4.07 3.91 -3.70
N MET A 400 -3.45 3.90 -2.53
CA MET A 400 -3.96 3.16 -1.36
C MET A 400 -5.33 3.67 -0.89
N GLY A 401 -5.54 4.99 -0.88
CA GLY A 401 -6.83 5.60 -0.55
C GLY A 401 -7.94 5.19 -1.54
N THR A 402 -7.63 5.20 -2.83
CA THR A 402 -8.52 4.71 -3.91
C THR A 402 -8.78 3.21 -3.77
N ALA A 403 -7.77 2.40 -3.41
CA ALA A 403 -7.97 0.98 -3.16
C ALA A 403 -8.95 0.73 -2.01
N LEU A 404 -8.77 1.43 -0.88
CA LEU A 404 -9.70 1.35 0.25
C LEU A 404 -11.10 1.83 -0.14
N LYS A 405 -11.20 2.92 -0.89
CA LYS A 405 -12.47 3.43 -1.44
C LYS A 405 -13.22 2.34 -2.19
N ILE A 406 -12.56 1.64 -3.11
CA ILE A 406 -13.14 0.55 -3.89
C ILE A 406 -13.53 -0.64 -3.00
N LEU A 407 -12.69 -1.02 -2.04
CA LEU A 407 -12.95 -2.17 -1.17
C LEU A 407 -14.14 -1.94 -0.23
N PHE A 408 -14.33 -0.72 0.27
CA PHE A 408 -15.48 -0.33 1.09
C PHE A 408 -16.77 -0.05 0.29
N MET A 409 -16.71 -0.07 -1.04
CA MET A 409 -17.90 0.09 -1.88
C MET A 409 -18.60 -1.24 -2.11
N ASP A 410 -19.92 -1.23 -2.00
CA ASP A 410 -20.76 -2.30 -2.56
C ASP A 410 -20.99 -2.01 -4.05
N LEU A 411 -20.12 -2.55 -4.89
CA LEU A 411 -20.17 -2.32 -6.33
C LEU A 411 -21.37 -3.02 -7.00
N THR A 412 -21.98 -4.02 -6.35
CA THR A 412 -23.13 -4.76 -6.91
C THR A 412 -24.40 -3.90 -6.97
N SER A 413 -24.58 -3.00 -6.01
CA SER A 413 -25.69 -2.03 -5.99
C SER A 413 -25.41 -0.75 -6.80
N MET A 414 -24.17 -0.56 -7.28
CA MET A 414 -23.70 0.71 -7.86
C MET A 414 -23.08 0.60 -9.27
N ALA A 415 -23.26 -0.53 -9.95
CA ALA A 415 -22.66 -0.81 -11.26
C ALA A 415 -22.82 0.31 -12.32
N ASN A 416 -23.98 0.97 -12.36
CA ASN A 416 -24.27 2.04 -13.32
C ASN A 416 -23.77 3.43 -12.88
N LYS A 417 -23.21 3.57 -11.68
CA LYS A 417 -22.82 4.86 -11.09
C LYS A 417 -21.31 5.07 -11.03
N ILE A 418 -20.48 4.05 -11.18
CA ILE A 418 -19.00 4.10 -10.97
C ILE A 418 -18.25 5.24 -11.68
N PRO A 419 -18.62 5.68 -12.89
CA PRO A 419 -17.94 6.81 -13.54
C PRO A 419 -18.07 8.14 -12.78
N TYR A 420 -19.05 8.28 -11.88
CA TYR A 420 -19.21 9.45 -11.02
C TYR A 420 -18.30 9.42 -9.77
N TRP A 421 -17.54 8.34 -9.55
CA TRP A 421 -16.84 8.09 -8.27
C TRP A 421 -15.34 8.02 -8.41
N LEU A 422 -14.82 7.55 -9.55
CA LEU A 422 -13.39 7.41 -9.78
C LEU A 422 -12.96 8.36 -10.90
N THR A 423 -12.10 9.31 -10.54
CA THR A 423 -11.46 10.20 -11.51
C THR A 423 -10.37 9.46 -12.29
N ARG A 424 -9.92 10.03 -13.41
CA ARG A 424 -8.73 9.51 -14.10
C ARG A 424 -7.53 9.44 -13.16
N ASN A 425 -7.39 10.46 -12.30
CA ASN A 425 -6.29 10.55 -11.35
C ASN A 425 -6.33 9.44 -10.29
N ASP A 426 -7.52 9.05 -9.80
CA ASP A 426 -7.73 7.88 -8.92
C ASP A 426 -7.21 6.59 -9.60
N ILE A 427 -7.59 6.38 -10.86
CA ILE A 427 -7.19 5.18 -11.62
C ILE A 427 -5.68 5.15 -11.83
N VAL A 428 -5.08 6.26 -12.28
CA VAL A 428 -3.63 6.34 -12.46
C VAL A 428 -2.90 6.10 -11.15
N ALA A 429 -3.34 6.72 -10.05
CA ALA A 429 -2.72 6.54 -8.74
C ALA A 429 -2.80 5.07 -8.27
N LEU A 430 -3.95 4.41 -8.43
CA LEU A 430 -4.12 3.00 -8.05
C LEU A 430 -3.18 2.08 -8.83
N PHE A 431 -3.12 2.19 -10.15
CA PHE A 431 -2.27 1.33 -10.98
C PHE A 431 -0.78 1.60 -10.75
N GLN A 432 -0.39 2.87 -10.63
CA GLN A 432 1.00 3.24 -10.34
C GLN A 432 1.42 2.76 -8.95
N SER A 433 0.56 2.90 -7.93
CA SER A 433 0.79 2.37 -6.58
C SER A 433 0.99 0.85 -6.62
N PHE A 434 0.08 0.13 -7.27
CA PHE A 434 0.16 -1.33 -7.41
C PHE A 434 1.45 -1.75 -8.13
N GLY A 435 1.84 -1.03 -9.17
CA GLY A 435 3.11 -1.23 -9.86
C GLY A 435 4.34 -1.05 -8.97
N ARG A 436 4.33 -0.11 -8.01
CA ARG A 436 5.42 0.05 -7.04
C ARG A 436 5.54 -1.14 -6.10
N TYR A 437 4.43 -1.68 -5.62
CA TYR A 437 4.44 -2.88 -4.78
C TYR A 437 4.84 -4.13 -5.57
N ALA A 438 4.34 -4.29 -6.80
CA ALA A 438 4.77 -5.34 -7.72
C ALA A 438 6.28 -5.28 -8.01
N SER A 439 6.81 -4.08 -8.25
CA SER A 439 8.25 -3.85 -8.41
C SER A 439 9.04 -4.17 -7.15
N SER A 440 8.52 -3.81 -5.98
CA SER A 440 9.17 -4.10 -4.70
C SER A 440 9.30 -5.60 -4.44
N ILE A 441 8.25 -6.39 -4.74
CA ILE A 441 8.29 -7.85 -4.64
C ILE A 441 9.33 -8.44 -5.60
N ARG A 442 9.40 -7.92 -6.83
CA ARG A 442 10.44 -8.33 -7.80
C ARG A 442 11.84 -8.03 -7.28
N GLU A 443 12.06 -6.84 -6.73
CA GLU A 443 13.35 -6.43 -6.17
C GLU A 443 13.75 -7.29 -4.96
N VAL A 444 12.81 -7.72 -4.13
CA VAL A 444 13.08 -8.67 -3.03
C VAL A 444 13.67 -9.98 -3.55
N GLU A 445 13.08 -10.57 -4.61
CA GLU A 445 13.64 -11.78 -5.27
C GLU A 445 15.05 -11.52 -5.79
N GLU A 446 15.27 -10.37 -6.41
CA GLU A 446 16.55 -9.99 -6.97
C GLU A 446 17.63 -9.78 -5.89
N PHE A 447 17.27 -9.22 -4.73
CA PHE A 447 18.17 -9.16 -3.56
C PHE A 447 18.48 -10.56 -3.02
N ARG A 448 17.50 -11.47 -2.98
CA ARG A 448 17.72 -12.86 -2.54
C ARG A 448 18.72 -13.58 -3.44
N LYS A 449 18.62 -13.43 -4.76
CA LYS A 449 19.59 -13.99 -5.72
C LYS A 449 21.03 -13.58 -5.39
N LEU A 450 21.26 -12.30 -5.05
CA LEU A 450 22.59 -11.82 -4.67
C LEU A 450 23.16 -12.51 -3.41
N TYR A 451 22.31 -13.11 -2.58
CA TYR A 451 22.72 -13.85 -1.37
C TYR A 451 22.95 -15.34 -1.61
N LEU A 452 22.34 -15.91 -2.66
CA LEU A 452 22.58 -17.31 -3.04
C LEU A 452 23.93 -17.50 -3.77
N TYR A 453 24.46 -16.44 -4.39
CA TYR A 453 25.73 -16.46 -5.14
C TYR A 453 26.94 -15.94 -4.34
N LYS A 454 26.76 -15.46 -3.12
CA LYS A 454 27.84 -15.07 -2.18
C LYS A 454 27.97 -16.13 -1.09
#